data_AF-A0A662TT49-F1
#
_entry.id   AF-A0A662TT49-F1
#
_cell.length_a   1.000
_cell.length_b   1.000
_cell.length_c   1.000
_cell.angle_alpha   90.00
_cell.angle_beta   90.00
_cell.angle_gamma   90.00
#
_symmetry.space_group_name_H-M   'P 1'
#
loop_
_entity.id
_entity.type
_entity.pdbx_description
1 polymer ?
#
loop_
_entity_poly.entity_id
_entity_poly.type
_entity_poly.pdbx_seq_one_letter_code
_entity_poly.pdbx_strand_id
1 'polypeptide(L)'
;MHAETYTLGRPTIEGLPPTRAFGVFAVLLELARRGAHIAPVEVSERELGVAIGKSQQTASRLLRLLEKQKLVERVRKGVRSLVWLTDEGVAVLVGCCYELHRVLGEPVLLHFKGTVTTGVGEGVYYMQHPRYAQAFENVLGFRPYPGTLNLKLRSWSEVARLHALRKVGGFTVPGFVDDRRSYGAVFVFPARIAGRITGAAIMPERSRYRDVLEVIAPVCLREELGLRDGDEVEVVVSIPPIIQERVVITRLRERCERYIRKCEHVLRTMKVLKNGKTSRVIKLAHDYFKDAVYYLEKGDVGTSLACISYAEGLLDGLRLMGYASFTWE
;
A
#
# COMPACT_ATOMS: atom_id res chain seq x y z
N MET A 1 -1.32 22.75 -11.59
CA MET A 1 -0.40 21.62 -11.38
C MET A 1 -1.23 20.39 -11.15
N HIS A 2 -1.33 19.51 -12.14
CA HIS A 2 -2.03 18.24 -11.99
C HIS A 2 -1.22 17.36 -11.03
N ALA A 3 -1.79 17.03 -9.87
CA ALA A 3 -1.27 15.97 -9.04
C ALA A 3 -1.38 14.67 -9.85
N GLU A 4 -0.24 14.15 -10.31
CA GLU A 4 -0.18 12.81 -10.89
C GLU A 4 -0.67 11.83 -9.83
N THR A 5 -1.84 11.25 -10.09
CA THR A 5 -2.53 10.33 -9.21
C THR A 5 -1.72 9.03 -9.09
N TYR A 6 -1.22 8.76 -7.89
CA TYR A 6 -0.62 7.47 -7.54
C TYR A 6 -1.68 6.37 -7.69
N THR A 7 -1.68 5.71 -8.85
CA THR A 7 -2.64 4.65 -9.15
C THR A 7 -2.14 3.37 -8.50
N LEU A 8 -2.87 2.86 -7.51
CA LEU A 8 -2.66 1.50 -7.01
C LEU A 8 -2.94 0.54 -8.18
N GLY A 9 -1.92 -0.21 -8.60
CA GLY A 9 -2.08 -1.27 -9.60
C GLY A 9 -3.17 -2.23 -9.15
N ARG A 10 -4.10 -2.58 -10.04
CA ARG A 10 -5.13 -3.59 -9.75
C ARG A 10 -4.53 -4.98 -10.02
N PRO A 11 -4.46 -5.89 -9.05
CA PRO A 11 -4.24 -7.30 -9.36
C PRO A 11 -5.51 -7.87 -10.00
N THR A 12 -5.48 -8.09 -11.30
CA THR A 12 -6.34 -9.09 -11.94
C THR A 12 -5.51 -10.35 -12.17
N ILE A 13 -6.10 -11.52 -11.99
CA ILE A 13 -5.61 -12.73 -12.68
C ILE A 13 -5.88 -12.43 -14.17
N GLU A 14 -4.90 -11.86 -14.86
CA GLU A 14 -5.04 -11.36 -16.22
C GLU A 14 -5.68 -12.41 -17.15
N GLY A 15 -6.69 -11.97 -17.90
CA GLY A 15 -7.22 -12.74 -19.04
C GLY A 15 -8.27 -13.82 -18.77
N LEU A 16 -8.82 -13.95 -17.55
CA LEU A 16 -9.90 -14.91 -17.27
C LEU A 16 -11.27 -14.24 -17.07
N PRO A 17 -12.36 -14.74 -17.69
CA PRO A 17 -13.71 -14.27 -17.39
C PRO A 17 -14.06 -14.54 -15.91
N PRO A 18 -14.85 -13.68 -15.24
CA PRO A 18 -15.05 -13.70 -13.79
C PRO A 18 -15.46 -15.08 -13.23
N THR A 19 -16.33 -15.80 -13.93
CA THR A 19 -16.80 -17.14 -13.54
C THR A 19 -15.71 -18.20 -13.54
N ARG A 20 -14.68 -18.06 -14.41
CA ARG A 20 -13.52 -18.96 -14.44
C ARG A 20 -12.51 -18.59 -13.36
N ALA A 21 -12.36 -17.31 -13.03
CA ALA A 21 -11.48 -16.87 -11.95
C ALA A 21 -11.89 -17.45 -10.59
N PHE A 22 -13.20 -17.45 -10.28
CA PHE A 22 -13.72 -18.09 -9.06
C PHE A 22 -13.46 -19.60 -9.01
N GLY A 23 -13.65 -20.30 -10.13
CA GLY A 23 -13.39 -21.74 -10.20
C GLY A 23 -11.90 -22.08 -10.00
N VAL A 24 -11.01 -21.30 -10.59
CA VAL A 24 -9.55 -21.43 -10.42
C VAL A 24 -9.15 -21.21 -8.96
N PHE A 25 -9.66 -20.14 -8.34
CA PHE A 25 -9.43 -19.87 -6.92
C PHE A 25 -9.93 -20.99 -6.02
N ALA A 26 -11.14 -21.51 -6.27
CA ALA A 26 -11.72 -22.59 -5.47
C ALA A 26 -10.84 -23.86 -5.49
N VAL A 27 -10.27 -24.21 -6.66
CA VAL A 27 -9.36 -25.36 -6.76
C VAL A 27 -8.04 -25.10 -6.03
N LEU A 28 -7.45 -23.91 -6.17
CA LEU A 28 -6.23 -23.55 -5.42
C LEU A 28 -6.44 -23.60 -3.91
N LEU A 29 -7.55 -23.03 -3.44
CA LEU A 29 -7.89 -23.02 -2.02
C LEU A 29 -8.11 -24.44 -1.48
N GLU A 30 -8.79 -25.29 -2.25
CA GLU A 30 -9.01 -26.69 -1.86
C GLU A 30 -7.71 -27.49 -1.81
N LEU A 31 -6.82 -27.33 -2.80
CA LEU A 31 -5.49 -27.94 -2.77
C LEU A 31 -4.68 -27.43 -1.57
N ALA A 32 -4.71 -26.12 -1.29
CA ALA A 32 -4.03 -25.55 -0.14
C ALA A 32 -4.55 -26.11 1.19
N ARG A 33 -5.88 -26.27 1.36
CA ARG A 33 -6.50 -26.90 2.54
C ARG A 33 -6.02 -28.34 2.77
N ARG A 34 -5.70 -29.06 1.70
CA ARG A 34 -5.13 -30.41 1.77
C ARG A 34 -3.63 -30.44 2.05
N GLY A 35 -2.97 -29.28 2.13
CA GLY A 35 -1.53 -29.17 2.38
C GLY A 35 -0.67 -29.13 1.12
N ALA A 36 -1.25 -28.92 -0.07
CA ALA A 36 -0.53 -28.90 -1.35
C ALA A 36 0.59 -27.85 -1.46
N HIS A 37 0.61 -26.89 -0.55
CA HIS A 37 1.62 -25.85 -0.44
C HIS A 37 2.82 -26.22 0.43
N ILE A 38 2.72 -27.34 1.17
CA ILE A 38 3.77 -27.89 2.03
C ILE A 38 4.38 -29.13 1.35
N ALA A 39 3.53 -30.00 0.81
CA ALA A 39 3.93 -31.24 0.16
C ALA A 39 2.92 -31.66 -0.93
N PRO A 40 3.31 -32.51 -1.88
CA PRO A 40 2.39 -33.06 -2.88
C PRO A 40 1.21 -33.79 -2.25
N VAL A 41 -0.01 -33.45 -2.69
CA VAL A 41 -1.26 -34.10 -2.25
C VAL A 41 -1.81 -34.99 -3.35
N GLU A 42 -2.31 -36.16 -2.98
CA GLU A 42 -2.95 -37.06 -3.92
C GLU A 42 -4.45 -36.76 -4.05
N VAL A 43 -4.88 -36.45 -5.27
CA VAL A 43 -6.27 -36.10 -5.57
C VAL A 43 -6.75 -36.71 -6.88
N SER A 44 -8.02 -37.10 -6.92
CA SER A 44 -8.72 -37.38 -8.17
C SER A 44 -9.53 -36.16 -8.62
N GLU A 45 -9.78 -36.05 -9.93
CA GLU A 45 -10.60 -34.97 -10.48
C GLU A 45 -12.06 -35.04 -10.01
N ARG A 46 -12.55 -36.24 -9.67
CA ARG A 46 -13.88 -36.44 -9.09
C ARG A 46 -13.97 -35.86 -7.68
N GLU A 47 -12.99 -36.16 -6.81
CA GLU A 47 -12.93 -35.60 -5.46
C GLU A 47 -12.80 -34.07 -5.49
N LEU A 48 -11.97 -33.52 -6.38
CA LEU A 48 -11.85 -32.08 -6.57
C LEU A 48 -13.17 -31.46 -7.01
N GLY A 49 -13.87 -32.08 -7.96
CA GLY A 49 -15.19 -31.63 -8.42
C GLY A 49 -16.20 -31.54 -7.28
N VAL A 50 -16.33 -32.62 -6.50
CA VAL A 50 -17.21 -32.65 -5.32
C VAL A 50 -16.86 -31.54 -4.33
N ALA A 51 -15.56 -31.39 -3.99
CA ALA A 51 -15.10 -30.41 -3.00
C ALA A 51 -15.40 -28.95 -3.40
N ILE A 52 -15.36 -28.62 -4.69
CA ILE A 52 -15.66 -27.26 -5.20
C ILE A 52 -17.10 -27.10 -5.68
N GLY A 53 -17.98 -28.10 -5.49
CA GLY A 53 -19.37 -28.07 -5.93
C GLY A 53 -19.54 -28.02 -7.46
N LYS A 54 -18.68 -28.71 -8.21
CA LYS A 54 -18.69 -28.77 -9.69
C LYS A 54 -18.58 -30.20 -10.22
N SER A 55 -18.81 -30.38 -11.52
CA SER A 55 -18.61 -31.68 -12.18
C SER A 55 -17.13 -32.06 -12.27
N GLN A 56 -16.84 -33.37 -12.37
CA GLN A 56 -15.49 -33.90 -12.56
C GLN A 56 -14.82 -33.30 -13.82
N GLN A 57 -15.55 -33.14 -14.92
CA GLN A 57 -15.03 -32.56 -16.16
C GLN A 57 -14.65 -31.08 -15.98
N THR A 58 -15.42 -30.35 -15.17
CA THR A 58 -15.10 -28.96 -14.83
C THR A 58 -13.84 -28.88 -13.98
N ALA A 59 -13.72 -29.72 -12.95
CA ALA A 59 -12.52 -29.78 -12.11
C ALA A 59 -11.27 -30.15 -12.92
N SER A 60 -11.38 -31.16 -13.80
CA SER A 60 -10.32 -31.55 -14.74
C SER A 60 -9.85 -30.38 -15.62
N ARG A 61 -10.80 -29.61 -16.17
CA ARG A 61 -10.51 -28.43 -17.00
C ARG A 61 -9.83 -27.32 -16.19
N LEU A 62 -10.27 -27.05 -14.97
CA LEU A 62 -9.68 -26.04 -14.08
C LEU A 62 -8.28 -26.44 -13.63
N LEU A 63 -8.05 -27.71 -13.30
CA LEU A 63 -6.74 -28.23 -12.91
C LEU A 63 -5.73 -28.14 -14.07
N ARG A 64 -6.13 -28.49 -15.30
CA ARG A 64 -5.30 -28.27 -16.50
C ARG A 64 -4.98 -26.79 -16.74
N LEU A 65 -5.93 -25.90 -16.44
CA LEU A 65 -5.72 -24.46 -16.58
C LEU A 65 -4.69 -23.97 -15.56
N LEU A 66 -4.78 -24.40 -14.30
CA LEU A 66 -3.80 -24.09 -13.26
C LEU A 66 -2.38 -24.56 -13.64
N GLU A 67 -2.27 -25.78 -14.16
CA GLU A 67 -1.00 -26.36 -14.64
C GLU A 67 -0.44 -25.55 -15.81
N LYS A 68 -1.27 -25.19 -16.80
CA LYS A 68 -0.88 -24.32 -17.92
C LYS A 68 -0.39 -22.93 -17.45
N GLN A 69 -0.99 -22.40 -16.39
CA GLN A 69 -0.61 -21.12 -15.79
C GLN A 69 0.55 -21.24 -14.80
N LYS A 70 1.15 -22.43 -14.64
CA LYS A 70 2.25 -22.71 -13.70
C LYS A 70 1.90 -22.37 -12.24
N LEU A 71 0.63 -22.45 -11.89
CA LEU A 71 0.14 -22.23 -10.51
C LEU A 71 0.16 -23.54 -9.71
N VAL A 72 0.21 -24.68 -10.41
CA VAL A 72 0.38 -26.00 -9.82
C VAL A 72 1.33 -26.81 -10.68
N GLU A 73 2.02 -27.73 -10.05
CA GLU A 73 2.72 -28.82 -10.71
C GLU A 73 2.05 -30.15 -10.34
N ARG A 74 2.14 -31.12 -11.25
CA ARG A 74 1.39 -32.36 -11.13
C ARG A 74 2.08 -33.55 -11.77
N VAL A 75 1.99 -34.69 -11.10
CA VAL A 75 2.37 -36.01 -11.64
C VAL A 75 1.13 -36.90 -11.64
N ARG A 76 0.77 -37.45 -12.80
CA ARG A 76 -0.37 -38.36 -12.93
C ARG A 76 0.03 -39.77 -12.48
N LYS A 77 -0.84 -40.41 -11.67
CA LYS A 77 -0.75 -41.82 -11.27
C LYS A 77 -2.11 -42.49 -11.53
N GLY A 78 -2.30 -42.94 -12.77
CA GLY A 78 -3.57 -43.52 -13.21
C GLY A 78 -4.74 -42.53 -13.09
N VAL A 79 -5.75 -42.88 -12.28
CA VAL A 79 -6.94 -42.05 -12.05
C VAL A 79 -6.69 -40.89 -11.07
N ARG A 80 -5.61 -40.99 -10.27
CA ARG A 80 -5.22 -39.97 -9.28
C ARG A 80 -4.02 -39.18 -9.77
N SER A 81 -3.78 -38.05 -9.13
CA SER A 81 -2.65 -37.18 -9.41
C SER A 81 -2.04 -36.68 -8.11
N LEU A 82 -0.71 -36.67 -8.05
CA LEU A 82 0.03 -35.92 -7.04
C LEU A 82 0.14 -34.48 -7.51
N VAL A 83 -0.35 -33.53 -6.72
CA VAL A 83 -0.42 -32.10 -7.07
C VAL A 83 0.21 -31.28 -5.94
N TRP A 84 1.01 -30.28 -6.28
CA TRP A 84 1.48 -29.27 -5.34
C TRP A 84 1.34 -27.87 -5.93
N LEU A 85 1.23 -26.87 -5.05
CA LEU A 85 1.19 -25.48 -5.44
C LEU A 85 2.60 -24.96 -5.68
N THR A 86 2.78 -24.19 -6.73
CA THR A 86 4.01 -23.41 -6.94
C THR A 86 4.01 -22.16 -6.06
N ASP A 87 5.13 -21.47 -5.96
CA ASP A 87 5.23 -20.16 -5.30
C ASP A 87 4.19 -19.18 -5.88
N GLU A 88 4.04 -19.17 -7.20
CA GLU A 88 3.08 -18.35 -7.94
C GLU A 88 1.63 -18.74 -7.63
N GLY A 89 1.36 -20.05 -7.46
CA GLY A 89 0.06 -20.58 -7.06
C GLY A 89 -0.37 -20.10 -5.68
N VAL A 90 0.55 -20.10 -4.71
CA VAL A 90 0.25 -19.56 -3.38
C VAL A 90 0.23 -18.06 -3.33
N ALA A 91 1.07 -17.39 -4.12
CA ALA A 91 1.01 -15.94 -4.24
C ALA A 91 -0.39 -15.46 -4.69
N VAL A 92 -1.14 -16.26 -5.46
CA VAL A 92 -2.55 -15.96 -5.77
C VAL A 92 -3.42 -15.98 -4.51
N LEU A 93 -3.33 -17.03 -3.69
CA LEU A 93 -4.12 -17.15 -2.46
C LEU A 93 -3.79 -16.04 -1.45
N VAL A 94 -2.49 -15.80 -1.25
CA VAL A 94 -1.99 -14.76 -0.35
C VAL A 94 -2.40 -13.37 -0.86
N GLY A 95 -2.29 -13.12 -2.17
CA GLY A 95 -2.74 -11.87 -2.78
C GLY A 95 -4.24 -11.63 -2.58
N CYS A 96 -5.08 -12.66 -2.72
CA CYS A 96 -6.52 -12.54 -2.44
C CYS A 96 -6.80 -12.14 -0.98
N CYS A 97 -6.05 -12.69 -0.01
CA CYS A 97 -6.18 -12.29 1.39
C CYS A 97 -5.86 -10.80 1.58
N TYR A 98 -4.79 -10.30 0.95
CA TYR A 98 -4.41 -8.90 1.04
C TYR A 98 -5.44 -7.99 0.39
N GLU A 99 -5.94 -8.33 -0.79
CA GLU A 99 -6.99 -7.57 -1.46
C GLU A 99 -8.27 -7.47 -0.60
N LEU A 100 -8.67 -8.56 0.06
CA LEU A 100 -9.83 -8.53 0.96
C LEU A 100 -9.60 -7.56 2.12
N HIS A 101 -8.49 -7.66 2.85
CA HIS A 101 -8.20 -6.73 3.95
C HIS A 101 -8.15 -5.27 3.49
N ARG A 102 -7.51 -5.01 2.34
CA ARG A 102 -7.42 -3.67 1.77
C ARG A 102 -8.79 -3.08 1.43
N VAL A 103 -9.68 -3.88 0.83
CA VAL A 103 -11.05 -3.46 0.48
C VAL A 103 -11.90 -3.23 1.73
N LEU A 104 -11.67 -4.02 2.78
CA LEU A 104 -12.34 -3.87 4.08
C LEU A 104 -11.79 -2.68 4.89
N GLY A 105 -10.77 -1.98 4.38
CA GLY A 105 -10.24 -0.74 4.96
C GLY A 105 -9.15 -0.95 6.00
N GLU A 106 -8.61 -2.15 6.13
CA GLU A 106 -7.52 -2.47 7.06
C GLU A 106 -6.15 -2.42 6.36
N PRO A 107 -5.14 -1.78 6.95
CA PRO A 107 -3.77 -1.93 6.47
C PRO A 107 -3.30 -3.37 6.68
N VAL A 108 -2.59 -3.91 5.69
CA VAL A 108 -1.99 -5.24 5.79
C VAL A 108 -0.53 -5.11 6.15
N LEU A 109 -0.12 -5.72 7.26
CA LEU A 109 1.27 -5.76 7.70
C LEU A 109 1.90 -7.11 7.37
N LEU A 110 2.95 -7.09 6.56
CA LEU A 110 3.67 -8.27 6.12
C LEU A 110 5.00 -8.36 6.84
N HIS A 111 5.17 -9.42 7.62
CA HIS A 111 6.43 -9.71 8.29
C HIS A 111 7.33 -10.54 7.37
N PHE A 112 8.55 -10.07 7.19
CA PHE A 112 9.64 -10.75 6.50
C PHE A 112 10.84 -10.84 7.44
N LYS A 113 11.53 -11.97 7.38
CA LYS A 113 12.74 -12.31 8.13
C LYS A 113 13.77 -12.84 7.12
N GLY A 114 14.64 -11.95 6.67
CA GLY A 114 15.60 -12.27 5.62
C GLY A 114 17.04 -12.22 6.09
N THR A 115 17.89 -12.98 5.40
CA THR A 115 19.35 -12.94 5.60
C THR A 115 19.96 -11.89 4.69
N VAL A 116 20.78 -11.00 5.25
CA VAL A 116 21.50 -9.95 4.53
C VAL A 116 22.42 -10.58 3.49
N THR A 117 22.38 -10.04 2.28
CA THR A 117 23.21 -10.51 1.17
C THR A 117 23.72 -9.35 0.34
N THR A 118 24.91 -9.50 -0.23
CA THR A 118 25.46 -8.56 -1.20
C THR A 118 24.87 -8.82 -2.59
N GLY A 119 24.26 -7.80 -3.19
CA GLY A 119 23.79 -7.85 -4.59
C GLY A 119 24.89 -7.46 -5.59
N VAL A 120 24.48 -7.21 -6.83
CA VAL A 120 25.39 -6.78 -7.93
C VAL A 120 25.88 -5.33 -7.77
N GLY A 121 25.44 -4.62 -6.72
CA GLY A 121 25.82 -3.21 -6.47
C GLY A 121 25.10 -2.18 -7.35
N GLU A 122 24.20 -2.61 -8.25
CA GLU A 122 23.44 -1.71 -9.14
C GLU A 122 22.53 -0.73 -8.36
N GLY A 123 22.11 -1.08 -7.13
CA GLY A 123 21.24 -0.24 -6.30
C GLY A 123 21.81 1.16 -6.05
N VAL A 124 23.13 1.29 -5.87
CA VAL A 124 23.81 2.59 -5.68
C VAL A 124 23.61 3.49 -6.89
N TYR A 125 23.81 2.94 -8.09
CA TYR A 125 23.65 3.67 -9.36
C TYR A 125 22.23 4.22 -9.51
N TYR A 126 21.20 3.40 -9.22
CA TYR A 126 19.81 3.83 -9.34
C TYR A 126 19.39 4.84 -8.27
N MET A 127 19.80 4.64 -7.01
CA MET A 127 19.44 5.52 -5.90
C MET A 127 20.11 6.91 -6.01
N GLN A 128 21.27 7.01 -6.67
CA GLN A 128 21.94 8.30 -6.90
C GLN A 128 21.34 9.10 -8.06
N HIS A 129 20.58 8.46 -8.96
CA HIS A 129 20.02 9.15 -10.12
C HIS A 129 19.04 10.25 -9.66
N PRO A 130 19.26 11.53 -10.00
CA PRO A 130 18.49 12.65 -9.43
C PRO A 130 16.97 12.52 -9.61
N ARG A 131 16.51 12.05 -10.78
CA ARG A 131 15.08 11.84 -11.05
C ARG A 131 14.47 10.77 -10.13
N TYR A 132 15.19 9.69 -9.85
CA TYR A 132 14.72 8.67 -8.91
C TYR A 132 14.76 9.16 -7.48
N ALA A 133 15.87 9.78 -7.05
CA ALA A 133 16.00 10.32 -5.70
C ALA A 133 14.86 11.30 -5.37
N GLN A 134 14.55 12.22 -6.28
CA GLN A 134 13.44 13.16 -6.13
C GLN A 134 12.08 12.46 -6.12
N ALA A 135 11.87 11.47 -6.99
CA ALA A 135 10.60 10.74 -7.03
C ALA A 135 10.39 9.92 -5.75
N PHE A 136 11.43 9.28 -5.22
CA PHE A 136 11.36 8.60 -3.93
C PHE A 136 11.06 9.59 -2.80
N GLU A 137 11.71 10.75 -2.76
CA GLU A 137 11.45 11.78 -1.75
C GLU A 137 10.01 12.28 -1.79
N ASN A 138 9.44 12.48 -2.98
CA ASN A 138 8.04 12.88 -3.15
C ASN A 138 7.05 11.80 -2.69
N VAL A 139 7.37 10.52 -2.91
CA VAL A 139 6.50 9.38 -2.54
C VAL A 139 6.62 9.02 -1.07
N LEU A 140 7.84 9.03 -0.53
CA LEU A 140 8.18 8.51 0.79
C LEU A 140 8.32 9.58 1.86
N GLY A 141 8.46 10.85 1.48
CA GLY A 141 8.75 11.95 2.40
C GLY A 141 10.19 11.96 2.93
N PHE A 142 11.08 11.14 2.36
CA PHE A 142 12.51 11.14 2.67
C PHE A 142 13.35 10.80 1.45
N ARG A 143 14.55 11.37 1.36
CA ARG A 143 15.54 10.99 0.37
C ARG A 143 16.26 9.71 0.80
N PRO A 144 16.25 8.62 0.01
CA PRO A 144 16.96 7.39 0.37
C PRO A 144 18.48 7.57 0.41
N TYR A 145 19.15 6.84 1.30
CA TYR A 145 20.58 6.65 1.25
C TYR A 145 20.97 6.00 -0.11
N PRO A 146 22.12 6.36 -0.71
CA PRO A 146 22.63 5.77 -1.95
C PRO A 146 22.96 4.26 -1.90
N GLY A 147 21.95 3.41 -1.81
CA GLY A 147 22.10 1.95 -1.82
C GLY A 147 20.83 1.23 -1.39
N THR A 148 20.81 -0.09 -1.59
CA THR A 148 19.73 -0.97 -1.15
C THR A 148 20.29 -2.04 -0.22
N LEU A 149 19.52 -2.41 0.80
CA LEU A 149 19.80 -3.60 1.60
C LEU A 149 19.00 -4.76 1.02
N ASN A 150 19.70 -5.82 0.62
CA ASN A 150 19.09 -7.00 0.04
C ASN A 150 18.95 -8.08 1.12
N LEU A 151 17.73 -8.59 1.26
CA LEU A 151 17.38 -9.63 2.23
C LEU A 151 16.93 -10.88 1.47
N LYS A 152 17.74 -11.93 1.53
CA LYS A 152 17.42 -13.23 0.95
C LYS A 152 16.41 -13.94 1.86
N LEU A 153 15.22 -14.21 1.33
CA LEU A 153 14.15 -14.92 2.01
C LEU A 153 14.42 -16.43 1.92
N ARG A 154 14.15 -17.15 3.02
CA ARG A 154 14.46 -18.59 3.12
C ARG A 154 13.20 -19.44 3.26
N SER A 155 12.17 -18.92 3.91
CA SER A 155 10.90 -19.63 4.00
C SER A 155 10.09 -19.42 2.72
N TRP A 156 9.52 -20.52 2.23
CA TRP A 156 8.52 -20.50 1.17
C TRP A 156 7.36 -19.54 1.48
N SER A 157 6.94 -19.42 2.75
CA SER A 157 5.85 -18.53 3.13
C SER A 157 6.23 -17.06 2.86
N GLU A 158 7.46 -16.67 3.12
CA GLU A 158 7.95 -15.32 2.88
C GLU A 158 8.09 -15.03 1.39
N VAL A 159 8.59 -16.00 0.62
CA VAL A 159 8.65 -15.89 -0.84
C VAL A 159 7.25 -15.71 -1.42
N ALA A 160 6.26 -16.47 -0.94
CA ALA A 160 4.88 -16.31 -1.36
C ALA A 160 4.30 -14.92 -1.01
N ARG A 161 4.60 -14.37 0.18
CA ARG A 161 4.23 -12.99 0.54
C ARG A 161 4.88 -11.97 -0.39
N LEU A 162 6.16 -12.15 -0.72
CA LEU A 162 6.90 -11.28 -1.65
C LEU A 162 6.27 -11.30 -3.04
N HIS A 163 5.91 -12.49 -3.55
CA HIS A 163 5.25 -12.62 -4.85
C HIS A 163 3.83 -12.04 -4.84
N ALA A 164 3.09 -12.21 -3.76
CA ALA A 164 1.77 -11.60 -3.59
C ALA A 164 1.86 -10.07 -3.58
N LEU A 165 2.84 -9.52 -2.85
CA LEU A 165 3.10 -8.08 -2.79
C LEU A 165 3.34 -7.47 -4.19
N ARG A 166 4.09 -8.18 -5.07
CA ARG A 166 4.29 -7.77 -6.48
C ARG A 166 2.98 -7.63 -7.26
N LYS A 167 2.00 -8.51 -7.00
CA LYS A 167 0.71 -8.51 -7.72
C LYS A 167 -0.21 -7.41 -7.20
N VAL A 168 -0.27 -7.26 -5.88
CA VAL A 168 -1.14 -6.29 -5.19
C VAL A 168 -0.86 -4.85 -5.62
N GLY A 169 0.39 -4.55 -5.97
CA GLY A 169 0.81 -3.22 -6.40
C GLY A 169 0.91 -2.24 -5.23
N GLY A 170 1.96 -1.42 -5.25
CA GLY A 170 2.24 -0.41 -4.22
C GLY A 170 2.05 1.01 -4.73
N PHE A 171 2.59 1.96 -3.99
CA PHE A 171 2.89 3.27 -4.58
C PHE A 171 3.87 3.05 -5.73
N THR A 172 3.75 3.84 -6.80
CA THR A 172 4.58 3.65 -7.98
C THR A 172 5.47 4.87 -8.16
N VAL A 173 6.77 4.64 -8.23
CA VAL A 173 7.71 5.58 -8.82
C VAL A 173 7.76 5.27 -10.32
N PRO A 174 7.24 6.16 -11.19
CA PRO A 174 7.15 5.88 -12.61
C PRO A 174 8.54 5.75 -13.23
N GLY A 175 8.63 4.87 -14.22
CA GLY A 175 9.81 4.79 -15.08
C GLY A 175 9.96 6.06 -15.92
N PHE A 176 11.17 6.27 -16.43
CA PHE A 176 11.46 7.38 -17.34
C PHE A 176 12.51 6.95 -18.37
N VAL A 177 12.71 7.77 -19.39
CA VAL A 177 13.73 7.56 -20.42
C VAL A 177 14.66 8.76 -20.42
N ASP A 178 15.96 8.50 -20.57
CA ASP A 178 16.96 9.52 -20.91
C ASP A 178 17.64 9.17 -22.25
N ASP A 179 18.57 10.01 -22.69
CA ASP A 179 19.27 9.86 -23.98
C ASP A 179 20.08 8.56 -24.11
N ARG A 180 20.33 7.85 -23.00
CA ARG A 180 21.17 6.64 -22.96
C ARG A 180 20.34 5.37 -22.76
N ARG A 181 19.27 5.42 -21.97
CA ARG A 181 18.49 4.21 -21.59
C ARG A 181 17.10 4.50 -21.05
N SER A 182 16.28 3.44 -21.00
CA SER A 182 15.03 3.43 -20.25
C SER A 182 15.24 2.93 -18.81
N TYR A 183 14.54 3.55 -17.88
CA TYR A 183 14.46 3.17 -16.47
C TYR A 183 13.04 2.69 -16.16
N GLY A 184 12.93 1.53 -15.53
CA GLY A 184 11.65 0.87 -15.27
C GLY A 184 10.88 1.50 -14.09
N ALA A 185 9.58 1.23 -14.01
CA ALA A 185 8.82 1.61 -12.82
C ALA A 185 9.30 0.82 -11.60
N VAL A 186 9.15 1.42 -10.42
CA VAL A 186 9.48 0.79 -9.14
C VAL A 186 8.26 0.88 -8.24
N PHE A 187 7.76 -0.27 -7.78
CA PHE A 187 6.75 -0.30 -6.73
C PHE A 187 7.41 -0.11 -5.37
N VAL A 188 6.75 0.68 -4.53
CA VAL A 188 7.28 1.13 -3.25
C VAL A 188 6.23 0.88 -2.17
N PHE A 189 6.69 0.29 -1.06
CA PHE A 189 5.85 -0.05 0.08
C PHE A 189 6.50 0.47 1.36
N PRO A 190 5.81 1.28 2.17
CA PRO A 190 6.33 1.71 3.47
C PRO A 190 6.73 0.52 4.33
N ALA A 191 7.85 0.63 5.03
CA ALA A 191 8.38 -0.47 5.83
C ALA A 191 8.98 0.00 7.15
N ARG A 192 8.95 -0.89 8.13
CA ARG A 192 9.69 -0.78 9.40
C ARG A 192 10.78 -1.84 9.42
N ILE A 193 12.03 -1.41 9.52
CA ILE A 193 13.22 -2.27 9.46
C ILE A 193 13.79 -2.42 10.86
N ALA A 194 14.03 -3.66 11.29
CA ALA A 194 14.49 -4.01 12.64
C ALA A 194 13.65 -3.35 13.75
N GLY A 195 12.34 -3.19 13.54
CA GLY A 195 11.39 -2.55 14.46
C GLY A 195 11.56 -1.04 14.68
N ARG A 196 12.70 -0.45 14.30
CA ARG A 196 13.08 0.92 14.71
C ARG A 196 13.32 1.89 13.55
N ILE A 197 13.77 1.43 12.40
CA ILE A 197 14.12 2.31 11.26
C ILE A 197 12.93 2.40 10.31
N THR A 198 12.48 3.63 10.03
CA THR A 198 11.52 3.90 8.96
C THR A 198 12.22 3.81 7.60
N GLY A 199 11.63 3.06 6.68
CA GLY A 199 12.14 2.90 5.33
C GLY A 199 11.05 2.46 4.36
N ALA A 200 11.45 1.83 3.27
CA ALA A 200 10.54 1.25 2.30
C ALA A 200 11.11 -0.04 1.70
N ALA A 201 10.24 -1.00 1.41
CA ALA A 201 10.54 -2.08 0.48
C ALA A 201 10.32 -1.59 -0.94
N ILE A 202 11.24 -1.91 -1.84
CA ILE A 202 11.15 -1.56 -3.26
C ILE A 202 11.12 -2.81 -4.13
N MET A 203 10.38 -2.71 -5.22
CA MET A 203 10.24 -3.78 -6.20
C MET A 203 10.33 -3.17 -7.60
N PRO A 204 11.50 -3.26 -8.24
CA PRO A 204 11.62 -2.93 -9.65
C PRO A 204 10.69 -3.82 -10.47
N GLU A 205 10.00 -3.25 -11.45
CA GLU A 205 9.13 -4.00 -12.38
C GLU A 205 9.88 -5.15 -13.07
N ARG A 206 11.18 -4.95 -13.31
CA ARG A 206 12.09 -5.95 -13.90
C ARG A 206 13.14 -6.38 -12.89
N SER A 207 12.74 -7.09 -11.84
CA SER A 207 13.69 -7.67 -10.87
C SER A 207 14.23 -9.02 -11.35
N ARG A 208 15.53 -9.24 -11.16
CA ARG A 208 16.23 -10.50 -11.49
C ARG A 208 16.05 -11.59 -10.43
N TYR A 209 15.77 -11.22 -9.18
CA TYR A 209 15.72 -12.15 -8.05
C TYR A 209 14.29 -12.31 -7.53
N ARG A 210 13.80 -13.56 -7.51
CA ARG A 210 12.41 -13.84 -7.11
C ARG A 210 12.20 -13.91 -5.60
N ASP A 211 13.26 -14.11 -4.83
CA ASP A 211 13.29 -14.43 -3.40
C ASP A 211 14.14 -13.45 -2.58
N VAL A 212 14.42 -12.27 -3.14
CA VAL A 212 15.14 -11.19 -2.46
C VAL A 212 14.18 -10.02 -2.25
N LEU A 213 14.06 -9.59 -1.00
CA LEU A 213 13.41 -8.34 -0.62
C LEU A 213 14.47 -7.24 -0.59
N GLU A 214 14.26 -6.18 -1.37
CA GLU A 214 15.13 -5.01 -1.36
C GLU A 214 14.49 -3.91 -0.50
N VAL A 215 15.26 -3.35 0.43
CA VAL A 215 14.80 -2.26 1.29
C VAL A 215 15.73 -1.05 1.23
N ILE A 216 15.13 0.13 1.36
CA ILE A 216 15.79 1.44 1.37
C ILE A 216 15.39 2.21 2.63
N ALA A 217 16.26 3.11 3.07
CA ALA A 217 16.08 3.95 4.24
C ALA A 217 16.86 5.27 4.04
N PRO A 218 16.59 6.33 4.84
CA PRO A 218 17.38 7.57 4.77
C PRO A 218 18.82 7.42 5.29
N VAL A 219 19.16 6.28 5.90
CA VAL A 219 20.46 5.97 6.50
C VAL A 219 21.09 4.73 5.87
N CYS A 220 22.40 4.57 6.02
CA CYS A 220 23.10 3.33 5.66
C CYS A 220 22.72 2.22 6.65
N LEU A 221 21.82 1.33 6.24
CA LEU A 221 21.29 0.27 7.12
C LEU A 221 22.37 -0.67 7.66
N ARG A 222 23.43 -0.94 6.90
CA ARG A 222 24.53 -1.79 7.37
C ARG A 222 25.32 -1.14 8.49
N GLU A 223 25.60 0.16 8.38
CA GLU A 223 26.31 0.91 9.43
C GLU A 223 25.42 1.08 10.66
N GLU A 224 24.18 1.55 10.47
CA GLU A 224 23.24 1.85 11.55
C GLU A 224 22.83 0.63 12.38
N LEU A 225 22.78 -0.54 11.75
CA LEU A 225 22.41 -1.81 12.41
C LEU A 225 23.62 -2.73 12.66
N GLY A 226 24.84 -2.34 12.24
CA GLY A 226 26.04 -3.16 12.37
C GLY A 226 26.03 -4.47 11.57
N LEU A 227 25.34 -4.51 10.43
CA LEU A 227 25.03 -5.73 9.68
C LEU A 227 26.13 -6.18 8.73
N ARG A 228 26.29 -7.50 8.64
CA ARG A 228 27.15 -8.22 7.70
C ARG A 228 26.31 -9.22 6.89
N ASP A 229 26.90 -9.75 5.82
CA ASP A 229 26.25 -10.81 5.05
C ASP A 229 26.03 -12.04 5.92
N GLY A 230 24.84 -12.63 5.81
CA GLY A 230 24.38 -13.74 6.64
C GLY A 230 23.58 -13.31 7.87
N ASP A 231 23.69 -12.05 8.32
CA ASP A 231 22.91 -11.56 9.46
C ASP A 231 21.42 -11.54 9.13
N GLU A 232 20.60 -11.81 10.13
CA GLU A 232 19.15 -11.88 9.96
C GLU A 232 18.47 -10.58 10.38
N VAL A 233 17.54 -10.09 9.55
CA VAL A 233 16.82 -8.85 9.78
C VAL A 233 15.34 -9.06 9.57
N GLU A 234 14.54 -8.57 10.53
CA GLU A 234 13.09 -8.48 10.39
C GLU A 234 12.69 -7.16 9.72
N VAL A 235 11.80 -7.25 8.74
CA VAL A 235 11.17 -6.12 8.07
C VAL A 235 9.66 -6.31 8.06
N VAL A 236 8.94 -5.30 8.54
CA VAL A 236 7.48 -5.24 8.45
C VAL A 236 7.11 -4.29 7.31
N VAL A 237 6.55 -4.83 6.24
CA VAL A 237 6.09 -4.07 5.08
C VAL A 237 4.60 -3.78 5.21
N SER A 238 4.20 -2.52 5.05
CA SER A 238 2.82 -2.08 5.13
C SER A 238 2.21 -1.94 3.74
N ILE A 239 1.11 -2.63 3.48
CA ILE A 239 0.24 -2.39 2.33
C ILE A 239 -0.91 -1.49 2.80
N PRO A 240 -1.02 -0.25 2.30
CA PRO A 240 -2.11 0.62 2.69
C PRO A 240 -3.45 0.04 2.20
N PRO A 241 -4.55 0.30 2.93
CA PRO A 241 -5.87 -0.07 2.48
C PRO A 241 -6.18 0.62 1.14
N ILE A 242 -7.12 0.07 0.37
CA ILE A 242 -7.68 0.80 -0.76
C ILE A 242 -8.55 1.88 -0.14
N ILE A 243 -7.94 3.03 0.09
CA ILE A 243 -8.67 4.25 0.37
C ILE A 243 -9.40 4.57 -0.93
N GLN A 244 -10.69 4.26 -0.98
CA GLN A 244 -11.53 4.88 -2.00
C GLN A 244 -11.38 6.39 -1.76
N GLU A 245 -10.73 7.09 -2.69
CA GLU A 245 -10.49 8.54 -2.64
C GLU A 245 -11.78 9.29 -2.24
N ARG A 246 -12.91 8.78 -2.71
CA ARG A 246 -14.27 9.17 -2.33
C ARG A 246 -14.53 9.13 -0.81
N VAL A 247 -14.14 8.07 -0.09
CA VAL A 247 -14.34 7.92 1.36
C VAL A 247 -13.49 8.91 2.16
N VAL A 248 -12.23 9.16 1.77
CA VAL A 248 -11.39 10.17 2.44
C VAL A 248 -11.89 11.58 2.16
N ILE A 249 -12.22 11.91 0.91
CA ILE A 249 -12.82 13.20 0.56
C ILE A 249 -14.14 13.38 1.33
N THR A 250 -14.99 12.35 1.45
CA THR A 250 -16.22 12.41 2.25
C THR A 250 -15.92 12.66 3.72
N ARG A 251 -15.00 11.92 4.36
CA ARG A 251 -14.65 12.13 5.78
C ARG A 251 -14.04 13.51 6.04
N LEU A 252 -13.17 13.99 5.14
CA LEU A 252 -12.58 15.32 5.23
C LEU A 252 -13.65 16.41 5.06
N ARG A 253 -14.57 16.22 4.11
CA ARG A 253 -15.72 17.10 3.91
C ARG A 253 -16.59 17.17 5.16
N GLU A 254 -16.98 16.02 5.74
CA GLU A 254 -17.75 15.96 6.98
C GLU A 254 -17.04 16.66 8.15
N ARG A 255 -15.72 16.51 8.26
CA ARG A 255 -14.91 17.21 9.28
C ARG A 255 -14.90 18.72 9.04
N CYS A 256 -14.70 19.15 7.80
CA CYS A 256 -14.70 20.54 7.41
C CYS A 256 -16.07 21.20 7.67
N GLU A 257 -17.16 20.54 7.28
CA GLU A 257 -18.53 20.99 7.57
C GLU A 257 -18.79 21.16 9.06
N ARG A 258 -18.25 20.25 9.90
CA ARG A 258 -18.33 20.41 11.37
C ARG A 258 -17.61 21.67 11.84
N TYR A 259 -16.37 21.90 11.39
CA TYR A 259 -15.60 23.10 11.78
C TYR A 259 -16.27 24.38 11.29
N ILE A 260 -16.81 24.40 10.07
CA ILE A 260 -17.59 25.52 9.55
C ILE A 260 -18.78 25.82 10.46
N ARG A 261 -19.60 24.81 10.81
CA ARG A 261 -20.75 25.02 11.72
C ARG A 261 -20.33 25.57 13.08
N LYS A 262 -19.25 25.05 13.67
CA LYS A 262 -18.72 25.51 14.95
C LYS A 262 -18.23 26.97 14.88
N CYS A 263 -17.44 27.28 13.86
CA CYS A 263 -16.93 28.63 13.63
C CYS A 263 -18.06 29.61 13.35
N GLU A 264 -19.07 29.23 12.57
CA GLU A 264 -20.26 30.05 12.33
C GLU A 264 -20.96 30.39 13.64
N HIS A 265 -21.15 29.40 14.52
CA HIS A 265 -21.75 29.62 15.83
C HIS A 265 -20.93 30.62 16.65
N VAL A 266 -19.61 30.40 16.80
CA VAL A 266 -18.73 31.31 17.56
C VAL A 266 -18.75 32.72 16.99
N LEU A 267 -18.66 32.87 15.67
CA LEU A 267 -18.71 34.18 15.01
C LEU A 267 -20.02 34.93 15.29
N ARG A 268 -21.13 34.21 15.52
CA ARG A 268 -22.43 34.80 15.85
C ARG A 268 -22.61 35.07 17.35
N THR A 269 -22.03 34.26 18.24
CA THR A 269 -22.31 34.31 19.69
C THR A 269 -21.19 34.87 20.54
N MET A 270 -19.98 35.05 20.02
CA MET A 270 -18.84 35.51 20.83
C MET A 270 -19.10 36.88 21.47
N LYS A 271 -18.57 37.06 22.67
CA LYS A 271 -18.53 38.36 23.35
C LYS A 271 -17.14 38.96 23.24
N VAL A 272 -17.02 40.16 22.70
CA VAL A 272 -15.76 40.92 22.67
C VAL A 272 -15.58 41.62 24.01
N LEU A 273 -14.50 41.33 24.72
CA LEU A 273 -14.27 41.79 26.10
C LEU A 273 -13.39 43.05 26.18
N LYS A 274 -12.57 43.32 25.16
CA LYS A 274 -11.64 44.47 25.13
C LYS A 274 -11.72 45.19 23.78
N ASN A 275 -12.00 46.49 23.81
CA ASN A 275 -12.00 47.36 22.63
C ASN A 275 -10.56 47.80 22.31
N GLY A 276 -9.88 47.07 21.41
CA GLY A 276 -8.58 47.42 20.82
C GLY A 276 -8.57 47.14 19.31
N LYS A 277 -7.38 46.92 18.71
CA LYS A 277 -7.21 46.53 17.29
C LYS A 277 -7.79 45.13 16.93
N THR A 278 -8.71 44.59 17.74
CA THR A 278 -9.31 43.26 17.61
C THR A 278 -10.26 43.15 16.42
N SER A 279 -10.89 44.26 16.02
CA SER A 279 -11.81 44.32 14.87
C SER A 279 -11.20 43.80 13.58
N ARG A 280 -9.90 44.07 13.35
CA ARG A 280 -9.18 43.59 12.15
C ARG A 280 -8.98 42.07 12.18
N VAL A 281 -8.70 41.49 13.34
CA VAL A 281 -8.51 40.04 13.51
C VAL A 281 -9.85 39.30 13.38
N ILE A 282 -10.92 39.85 13.98
CA ILE A 282 -12.28 39.30 13.85
C ILE A 282 -12.74 39.35 12.39
N LYS A 283 -12.49 40.47 11.70
CA LYS A 283 -12.79 40.58 10.26
C LYS A 283 -12.04 39.52 9.45
N LEU A 284 -10.74 39.35 9.71
CA LEU A 284 -9.93 38.35 9.03
C LEU A 284 -10.43 36.92 9.27
N ALA A 285 -10.84 36.59 10.50
CA ALA A 285 -11.46 35.30 10.81
C ALA A 285 -12.78 35.09 10.04
N HIS A 286 -13.60 36.13 9.90
CA HIS A 286 -14.80 36.09 9.06
C HIS A 286 -14.49 35.88 7.58
N ASP A 287 -13.45 36.52 7.04
CA ASP A 287 -13.06 36.39 5.65
C ASP A 287 -12.60 34.95 5.36
N TYR A 288 -11.74 34.37 6.21
CA TYR A 288 -11.34 32.96 6.11
C TYR A 288 -12.50 31.97 6.29
N PHE A 289 -13.46 32.28 7.17
CA PHE A 289 -14.68 31.47 7.30
C PHE A 289 -15.48 31.45 5.98
N LYS A 290 -15.66 32.62 5.33
CA LYS A 290 -16.35 32.71 4.04
C LYS A 290 -15.61 31.96 2.93
N ASP A 291 -14.28 32.09 2.89
CA ASP A 291 -13.45 31.36 1.94
C ASP A 291 -13.60 29.85 2.14
N ALA A 292 -13.62 29.38 3.40
CA ALA A 292 -13.83 27.97 3.71
C ALA A 292 -15.17 27.46 3.14
N VAL A 293 -16.27 28.18 3.36
CA VAL A 293 -17.60 27.83 2.80
C VAL A 293 -17.53 27.79 1.26
N TYR A 294 -16.96 28.82 0.64
CA TYR A 294 -16.82 28.91 -0.81
C TYR A 294 -16.05 27.71 -1.41
N TYR A 295 -14.88 27.39 -0.87
CA TYR A 295 -14.06 26.30 -1.40
C TYR A 295 -14.72 24.93 -1.19
N LEU A 296 -15.47 24.76 -0.09
CA LEU A 296 -16.20 23.52 0.17
C LEU A 296 -17.30 23.27 -0.88
N GLU A 297 -18.05 24.31 -1.22
CA GLU A 297 -19.09 24.28 -2.27
C GLU A 297 -18.50 23.94 -3.65
N LYS A 298 -17.28 24.43 -3.93
CA LYS A 298 -16.55 24.10 -5.17
C LYS A 298 -15.92 22.71 -5.17
N GLY A 299 -15.98 21.99 -4.05
CA GLY A 299 -15.41 20.65 -3.91
C GLY A 299 -13.92 20.63 -3.56
N ASP A 300 -13.29 21.79 -3.35
CA ASP A 300 -11.92 21.89 -2.87
C ASP A 300 -11.89 21.79 -1.34
N VAL A 301 -11.99 20.55 -0.86
CA VAL A 301 -12.04 20.23 0.58
C VAL A 301 -10.72 20.58 1.28
N GLY A 302 -9.58 20.49 0.57
CA GLY A 302 -8.26 20.75 1.13
C GLY A 302 -8.07 22.23 1.47
N THR A 303 -8.34 23.11 0.50
CA THR A 303 -8.27 24.57 0.72
C THR A 303 -9.30 25.02 1.74
N SER A 304 -10.52 24.47 1.68
CA SER A 304 -11.57 24.77 2.65
C SER A 304 -11.16 24.43 4.09
N LEU A 305 -10.54 23.26 4.32
CA LEU A 305 -10.05 22.85 5.63
C LEU A 305 -8.93 23.78 6.14
N ALA A 306 -8.04 24.23 5.26
CA ALA A 306 -6.98 25.18 5.63
C ALA A 306 -7.56 26.54 6.06
N CYS A 307 -8.51 27.07 5.28
CA CYS A 307 -9.20 28.33 5.60
C CYS A 307 -9.92 28.26 6.95
N ILE A 308 -10.71 27.20 7.20
CA ILE A 308 -11.47 27.11 8.45
C ILE A 308 -10.58 26.94 9.68
N SER A 309 -9.51 26.14 9.59
CA SER A 309 -8.56 25.99 10.70
C SER A 309 -7.83 27.31 11.01
N TYR A 310 -7.58 28.15 9.99
CA TYR A 310 -7.01 29.48 10.22
C TYR A 310 -8.00 30.40 10.95
N ALA A 311 -9.28 30.38 10.56
CA ALA A 311 -10.33 31.13 11.23
C ALA A 311 -10.48 30.72 12.71
N GLU A 312 -10.53 29.42 13.00
CA GLU A 312 -10.57 28.90 14.38
C GLU A 312 -9.36 29.37 15.19
N GLY A 313 -8.15 29.27 14.62
CA GLY A 313 -6.91 29.69 15.28
C GLY A 313 -6.88 31.18 15.62
N LEU A 314 -7.39 32.05 14.74
CA LEU A 314 -7.51 33.49 15.02
C LEU A 314 -8.47 33.77 16.18
N LEU A 315 -9.62 33.07 16.22
CA LEU A 315 -10.61 33.22 17.28
C LEU A 315 -10.09 32.71 18.61
N ASP A 316 -9.43 31.54 18.63
CA ASP A 316 -8.79 31.01 19.84
C ASP A 316 -7.69 31.94 20.34
N GLY A 317 -6.90 32.53 19.44
CA GLY A 317 -5.91 33.56 19.79
C GLY A 317 -6.55 34.74 20.53
N LEU A 318 -7.71 35.24 20.07
CA LEU A 318 -8.44 36.30 20.76
C LEU A 318 -8.97 35.86 22.13
N ARG A 319 -9.43 34.62 22.26
CA ARG A 319 -9.92 34.05 23.51
C ARG A 319 -8.82 33.91 24.56
N LEU A 320 -7.69 33.30 24.18
CA LEU A 320 -6.55 33.08 25.08
C LEU A 320 -5.93 34.38 25.58
N MET A 321 -5.94 35.42 24.75
CA MET A 321 -5.43 36.74 25.10
C MET A 321 -6.46 37.59 25.90
N GLY A 322 -7.63 37.04 26.20
CA GLY A 322 -8.69 37.70 26.96
C GLY A 322 -9.35 38.86 26.23
N TYR A 323 -9.34 38.85 24.88
CA TYR A 323 -10.03 39.84 24.04
C TYR A 323 -11.43 39.39 23.63
N ALA A 324 -11.70 38.09 23.64
CA ALA A 324 -13.01 37.51 23.36
C ALA A 324 -13.36 36.40 24.37
N SER A 325 -14.66 36.14 24.54
CA SER A 325 -15.16 35.03 25.35
C SER A 325 -16.20 34.25 24.55
N PHE A 326 -15.93 32.96 24.39
CA PHE A 326 -16.81 31.98 23.75
C PHE A 326 -16.35 30.56 24.12
N THR A 327 -17.18 29.58 23.76
CA THR A 327 -16.89 28.15 23.86
C THR A 327 -17.08 27.49 22.50
N TRP A 328 -16.25 26.50 22.18
CA TRP A 328 -16.49 25.63 21.04
C TRP A 328 -17.51 24.56 21.43
N GLU A 329 -18.76 24.71 21.00
CA GLU A 329 -19.78 23.64 21.13
C GLU A 329 -19.64 22.60 20.02
#